data_AF-A0A285YX32-F1
#
_entry.id   AF-A0A285YX32-F1
#
_cell.length_a   1.000
_cell.length_b   1.000
_cell.length_c   1.000
_cell.angle_alpha   90.00
_cell.angle_beta   90.00
_cell.angle_gamma   90.00
#
_symmetry.space_group_name_H-M   'P 1'
#
loop_
_entity.id
_entity.type
_entity.pdbx_description
1 polymer ?
#
loop_
_entity_poly.entity_id
_entity_poly.type
_entity_poly.pdbx_seq_one_letter_code
_entity_poly.pdbx_strand_id
1 'polypeptide(L)'
;MTAITFRPAVPEDAAACMTLRALTRENAFTEEDLRALGITVDSWSSGIRDGSGPGFVAWTSTGEHDEAGDEILQLRVDRRAR
;
A
#
# COMPACT_ATOMS: atom_id res chain seq x y z
N MET A 1 -9.20 9.13 -18.50
CA MET A 1 -9.24 8.10 -17.44
C MET A 1 -7.80 7.82 -17.04
N THR A 2 -7.42 8.09 -15.79
CA THR A 2 -6.10 7.66 -15.29
C THR A 2 -6.13 6.15 -15.09
N ALA A 3 -5.19 5.44 -15.71
CA ALA A 3 -5.07 3.99 -15.53
C ALA A 3 -4.67 3.69 -14.08
N ILE A 4 -5.34 2.73 -13.46
CA ILE A 4 -4.96 2.19 -12.15
C ILE A 4 -4.26 0.86 -12.40
N THR A 5 -3.02 0.76 -11.96
CA THR A 5 -2.21 -0.45 -12.06
C THR A 5 -2.18 -1.14 -10.70
N PHE A 6 -2.55 -2.42 -10.68
CA PHE A 6 -2.45 -3.27 -9.49
C PHE A 6 -1.23 -4.16 -9.61
N ARG A 7 -0.42 -4.21 -8.55
CA ARG A 7 0.71 -5.15 -8.46
C ARG A 7 0.82 -5.74 -7.06
N PRO A 8 1.43 -6.93 -6.91
CA PRO A 8 1.86 -7.43 -5.61
C PRO A 8 2.72 -6.37 -4.90
N ALA A 9 2.54 -6.25 -3.60
CA ALA A 9 3.35 -5.38 -2.77
C ALA A 9 4.77 -5.93 -2.66
N VAL A 10 5.74 -5.02 -2.64
CA VAL A 10 7.13 -5.29 -2.25
C VAL A 10 7.34 -4.82 -0.80
N PRO A 11 8.41 -5.23 -0.10
CA PRO A 11 8.63 -4.87 1.30
C PRO A 11 8.56 -3.36 1.60
N GLU A 12 8.90 -2.52 0.62
CA GLU A 12 8.87 -1.06 0.68
C GLU A 12 7.45 -0.50 0.67
N ASP A 13 6.47 -1.26 0.17
CA ASP A 13 5.05 -0.86 0.15
C ASP A 13 4.34 -1.06 1.49
N ALA A 14 4.99 -1.65 2.50
CA ALA A 14 4.36 -2.02 3.76
C ALA A 14 3.58 -0.86 4.41
N ALA A 15 4.13 0.36 4.41
CA ALA A 15 3.46 1.55 4.92
C ALA A 15 2.20 1.92 4.11
N ALA A 16 2.26 1.78 2.77
CA ALA A 16 1.12 1.99 1.90
C ALA A 16 0.04 0.91 2.13
N CYS A 17 0.43 -0.34 2.33
CA CYS A 17 -0.49 -1.43 2.68
C CYS A 17 -1.22 -1.17 4.00
N MET A 18 -0.53 -0.69 5.04
CA MET A 18 -1.14 -0.31 6.31
C MET A 18 -2.13 0.85 6.14
N THR A 19 -1.75 1.87 5.35
CA THR A 19 -2.63 3.00 5.02
C THR A 19 -3.89 2.52 4.30
N LEU A 20 -3.75 1.66 3.29
CA LEU A 20 -4.87 1.10 2.55
C LEU A 20 -5.77 0.24 3.45
N ARG A 21 -5.20 -0.54 4.37
CA ARG A 21 -5.94 -1.38 5.33
C ARG A 21 -6.90 -0.55 6.17
N ALA A 22 -6.42 0.59 6.69
CA ALA A 22 -7.22 1.53 7.47
C ALA A 22 -8.38 2.16 6.69
N LEU A 23 -8.38 2.05 5.36
CA LEU A 23 -9.35 2.68 4.46
C LEU A 23 -10.30 1.66 3.82
N THR A 24 -10.21 0.38 4.17
CA THR A 24 -11.12 -0.66 3.67
C THR A 24 -12.46 -0.66 4.43
N ARG A 25 -13.57 -0.91 3.73
CA ARG A 25 -14.92 -0.87 4.33
C ARG A 25 -15.18 -2.01 5.32
N GLU A 26 -14.61 -3.19 5.04
CA GLU A 26 -14.97 -4.43 5.73
C GLU A 26 -13.97 -4.82 6.83
N ASN A 27 -12.75 -4.29 6.80
CA ASN A 27 -11.70 -4.66 7.74
C ASN A 27 -10.72 -3.52 8.01
N ALA A 28 -11.26 -2.33 8.33
CA ALA A 28 -10.47 -1.18 8.71
C ALA A 28 -9.81 -1.40 10.09
N PHE A 29 -8.49 -1.40 10.10
CA PHE A 29 -7.69 -1.29 11.32
C PHE A 29 -6.85 -0.03 11.20
N THR A 30 -6.86 0.82 12.23
CA THR A 30 -5.94 1.97 12.25
C THR A 30 -4.50 1.49 12.42
N GLU A 31 -3.54 2.39 12.22
CA GLU A 31 -2.14 2.07 12.53
C GLU A 31 -1.97 1.73 14.02
N GLU A 32 -2.69 2.41 14.92
CA GLU A 32 -2.66 2.06 16.34
C GLU A 32 -3.23 0.68 16.63
N ASP A 33 -4.35 0.31 15.99
CA ASP A 33 -4.94 -1.03 16.16
C ASP A 33 -3.98 -2.13 15.69
N LEU A 34 -3.32 -1.91 14.53
CA LEU A 34 -2.32 -2.84 14.00
C LEU A 34 -1.12 -2.95 14.97
N ARG A 35 -0.62 -1.82 15.48
CA ARG A 35 0.47 -1.83 16.47
C ARG A 35 0.08 -2.54 17.76
N ALA A 36 -1.17 -2.39 18.22
CA ALA A 36 -1.67 -3.09 19.41
C ALA A 36 -1.67 -4.62 19.21
N LEU A 37 -1.79 -5.09 17.97
CA LEU A 37 -1.66 -6.50 17.58
C LEU A 37 -0.20 -6.93 17.32
N GLY A 38 0.78 -6.04 17.54
CA GLY A 38 2.19 -6.28 17.25
C GLY A 38 2.55 -6.20 15.77
N ILE A 39 1.65 -5.67 14.94
CA ILE A 39 1.87 -5.50 13.50
C ILE A 39 2.46 -4.11 13.26
N THR A 40 3.70 -4.06 12.76
CA THR A 40 4.43 -2.85 12.40
C THR A 40 4.77 -2.83 10.92
N VAL A 41 5.28 -1.69 10.41
CA VAL A 41 5.82 -1.61 9.05
C VAL A 41 6.91 -2.68 8.85
N ASP A 42 7.81 -2.84 9.81
CA ASP A 42 8.88 -3.84 9.73
C ASP A 42 8.35 -5.28 9.72
N SER A 43 7.40 -5.62 10.59
CA SER A 43 6.84 -6.97 10.63
C SER A 43 6.05 -7.28 9.36
N TRP A 44 5.31 -6.30 8.84
CA TRP A 44 4.56 -6.44 7.59
C TRP A 44 5.50 -6.55 6.38
N SER A 45 6.55 -5.72 6.35
CA SER A 45 7.61 -5.75 5.33
C SER A 45 8.31 -7.11 5.30
N SER A 46 8.61 -7.68 6.48
CA SER A 46 9.13 -9.05 6.60
C SER A 46 8.14 -10.08 6.05
N GLY A 47 6.85 -9.95 6.40
CA GLY A 47 5.81 -10.83 5.89
C GLY A 47 5.64 -10.78 4.37
N ILE A 48 5.79 -9.60 3.75
CA ILE A 48 5.80 -9.48 2.29
C ILE A 48 7.03 -10.19 1.70
N ARG A 49 8.20 -10.02 2.33
CA ARG A 49 9.46 -10.62 1.86
C ARG A 49 9.45 -12.15 1.93
N ASP A 50 8.91 -12.73 2.99
CA ASP A 50 8.85 -14.18 3.20
C ASP A 50 7.59 -14.85 2.61
N GLY A 51 6.67 -14.04 2.07
CA GLY A 51 5.42 -14.49 1.43
C GLY A 51 4.31 -14.86 2.41
N SER A 52 4.49 -14.66 3.72
CA SER A 52 3.46 -14.92 4.75
C SER A 52 2.46 -13.76 4.89
N GLY A 53 2.81 -12.56 4.42
CA GLY A 53 2.03 -11.34 4.54
C GLY A 53 1.30 -10.97 3.24
N PRO A 54 -0.01 -10.70 3.26
CA PRO A 54 -0.73 -10.22 2.08
C PRO A 54 -0.37 -8.76 1.76
N GLY A 55 -0.20 -8.46 0.48
CA GLY A 55 -0.03 -7.08 0.02
C GLY A 55 -0.26 -6.94 -1.48
N PHE A 56 -1.22 -6.09 -1.83
CA PHE A 56 -1.36 -5.54 -3.18
C PHE A 56 -1.50 -4.04 -3.03
N VAL A 57 -0.93 -3.32 -3.99
CA VAL A 57 -0.99 -1.87 -4.05
C VAL A 57 -1.56 -1.44 -5.39
N ALA A 58 -2.37 -0.40 -5.35
CA ALA A 58 -3.00 0.21 -6.51
C ALA A 58 -2.39 1.59 -6.73
N TRP A 59 -1.76 1.78 -7.87
CA TRP A 59 -1.06 3.01 -8.22
C TRP A 59 -1.64 3.65 -9.47
N THR A 60 -1.53 4.97 -9.56
CA THR A 60 -1.82 5.73 -10.77
C THR A 60 -0.51 6.24 -11.36
N SER A 61 -0.38 6.06 -12.68
CA SER A 61 0.70 6.67 -13.49
C SER A 61 0.64 8.20 -13.36
N THR A 62 1.78 8.82 -13.05
CA THR A 62 1.90 10.29 -13.05
C THR A 62 2.39 10.82 -14.39
N GLY A 63 3.03 9.97 -15.21
CA GLY A 63 3.73 10.37 -16.43
C GLY A 63 5.10 11.03 -16.19
N GLU A 64 5.50 11.20 -14.93
CA GLU A 64 6.83 11.69 -14.55
C GLU A 64 7.79 10.51 -14.38
N HIS A 65 9.07 10.71 -14.68
CA HIS A 65 10.11 9.69 -14.53
C HIS A 65 11.22 10.23 -13.63
N ASP A 66 11.84 9.36 -12.85
CA ASP A 66 12.98 9.72 -12.00
C ASP A 66 14.31 9.79 -12.80
N GLU A 67 15.42 10.03 -12.10
CA GLU A 67 16.75 10.11 -12.72
C GLU A 67 17.24 8.77 -13.30
N ALA A 68 16.70 7.64 -12.85
CA ALA A 68 16.97 6.32 -13.40
C ALA A 68 16.11 6.01 -14.65
N GLY A 69 15.10 6.83 -14.92
CA GLY A 69 14.15 6.63 -16.01
C GLY A 69 12.96 5.75 -15.62
N ASP A 70 12.79 5.44 -14.34
CA ASP A 70 11.64 4.70 -13.84
C ASP A 70 10.44 5.65 -13.68
N GLU A 71 9.23 5.17 -14.05
CA GLU A 71 8.02 5.98 -13.92
C GLU A 71 7.67 6.17 -12.44
N ILE A 72 7.46 7.42 -12.03
CA ILE A 72 6.98 7.78 -10.71
C ILE A 72 5.49 7.43 -10.64
N LEU A 73 5.12 6.68 -9.61
CA LEU A 73 3.73 6.26 -9.40
C LEU A 73 3.14 6.96 -8.18
N GLN A 74 1.88 7.39 -8.26
CA GLN A 74 1.17 8.00 -7.14
C GLN A 74 0.12 7.06 -6.55
N LEU A 75 0.15 6.89 -5.22
CA LEU A 75 -0.86 6.13 -4.49
C LEU A 75 -2.18 6.88 -4.56
N ARG A 76 -3.20 6.30 -5.20
CA ARG A 76 -4.54 6.88 -5.25
C ARG A 76 -5.45 6.16 -4.28
N VAL A 77 -5.91 6.88 -3.26
CA VAL A 77 -7.02 6.44 -2.40
C VAL A 77 -8.26 7.25 -2.77
N ASP A 78 -9.23 6.59 -3.41
CA ASP A 78 -10.53 7.21 -3.70
C ASP A 78 -11.43 7.10 -2.47
N ARG A 79 -11.49 8.15 -1.65
CA ARG A 79 -12.51 8.27 -0.61
C ARG A 79 -13.80 8.69 -1.29
N ARG A 80 -14.69 7.76 -1.60
CA ARG A 80 -16.09 8.14 -1.89
C ARG A 80 -16.65 8.83 -0.65
N ALA A 81 -16.98 10.11 -0.78
CA ALA A 81 -17.77 10.82 0.22
C ALA A 81 -19.07 10.03 0.44
N ARG A 82 -19.39 9.80 1.71
CA ARG A 82 -20.64 9.16 2.12
C ARG A 82 -21.84 10.01 1.72
#